data_AF-A0A9E3TX90-F1
#
_entry.id   AF-A0A9E3TX90-F1
#
_cell.length_a   1.000
_cell.length_b   1.000
_cell.length_c   1.000
_cell.angle_alpha   90.00
_cell.angle_beta   90.00
_cell.angle_gamma   90.00
#
_symmetry.space_group_name_H-M   'P 1'
#
loop_
_entity.id
_entity.type
_entity.pdbx_description
1 polymer ?
#
loop_
_entity_poly.entity_id
_entity_poly.type
_entity_poly.pdbx_seq_one_letter_code
_entity_poly.pdbx_strand_id
1 'polypeptide(L)'
;MTNRLAALLSFLLPLLVGVAPAPVSAAKRPNIVVLYADDLGYGDVQCYNKQRGKIPTPHIDRLAADGLRFTDGHSSSGVCSPSRYTIL
;
A
#
# COMPACT_ATOMS: atom_id res chain seq x y z
N MET A 1 -14.82 -55.15 -27.13
CA MET A 1 -14.47 -54.61 -25.79
C MET A 1 -13.21 -53.73 -25.81
N THR A 2 -12.89 -53.07 -26.94
CA THR A 2 -11.61 -52.34 -27.14
C THR A 2 -11.74 -50.81 -27.06
N ASN A 3 -12.91 -50.24 -27.39
CA ASN A 3 -13.08 -48.77 -27.44
C ASN A 3 -13.30 -48.08 -26.08
N ARG A 4 -13.64 -48.81 -25.01
CA ARG A 4 -13.84 -48.22 -23.68
C ARG A 4 -12.53 -47.95 -22.95
N LEU A 5 -11.49 -48.74 -23.22
CA LEU A 5 -10.16 -48.58 -22.63
C LEU A 5 -9.42 -47.38 -23.25
N ALA A 6 -9.54 -47.20 -24.57
CA ALA A 6 -9.00 -46.03 -25.28
C ALA A 6 -9.64 -44.71 -24.84
N ALA A 7 -10.97 -44.71 -24.57
CA ALA A 7 -11.70 -43.55 -24.08
C ALA A 7 -11.35 -43.18 -22.62
N LEU A 8 -11.02 -44.17 -21.78
CA LEU A 8 -10.52 -43.96 -20.41
C LEU A 8 -9.09 -43.39 -20.41
N LEU A 9 -8.22 -43.90 -21.29
CA LEU A 9 -6.84 -43.41 -21.45
C LEU A 9 -6.77 -41.97 -22.01
N SER A 10 -7.68 -41.59 -22.91
CA SER A 10 -7.75 -40.22 -23.43
C SER A 10 -8.33 -39.20 -22.45
N PHE A 11 -9.16 -39.63 -21.48
CA PHE A 11 -9.63 -38.77 -20.38
C PHE A 11 -8.60 -38.60 -19.24
N LEU A 12 -7.66 -39.54 -19.09
CA LEU A 12 -6.60 -39.48 -18.07
C LEU A 12 -5.37 -38.67 -18.53
N LEU A 13 -5.16 -38.51 -19.84
CA LEU A 13 -4.01 -37.80 -20.39
C LEU A 13 -3.93 -36.29 -20.01
N PRO A 14 -5.03 -35.50 -20.02
CA PRO A 14 -4.95 -34.09 -19.63
C PRO A 14 -4.84 -33.90 -18.10
N LEU A 15 -5.01 -34.94 -17.29
CA LEU A 15 -4.82 -34.89 -15.85
C LEU A 15 -3.33 -35.01 -15.45
N LEU A 16 -2.50 -35.59 -16.33
CA LEU A 16 -1.06 -35.79 -16.14
C LEU A 16 -0.19 -34.69 -16.78
N VAL A 17 -0.75 -33.87 -17.67
CA VAL A 17 -0.06 -32.67 -18.18
C VAL A 17 -0.18 -31.60 -17.11
N GLY A 18 0.77 -31.65 -16.19
CA GLY A 18 0.82 -30.87 -14.97
C GLY A 18 0.47 -29.40 -15.18
N VAL A 19 -0.38 -28.91 -14.28
CA VAL A 19 -0.44 -27.50 -13.93
C VAL A 19 0.95 -27.12 -13.43
N ALA A 20 1.80 -26.62 -14.32
CA ALA A 20 3.06 -26.03 -13.93
C ALA A 20 2.73 -24.84 -13.01
N PRO A 21 3.25 -24.78 -11.78
CA PRO A 21 3.02 -23.63 -10.92
C PRO A 21 3.55 -22.41 -11.66
N ALA A 22 2.68 -21.42 -11.88
CA ALA A 22 3.10 -20.15 -12.44
C ALA A 22 4.25 -19.61 -11.58
N PRO A 23 5.32 -19.08 -12.16
CA PRO A 23 6.41 -18.51 -11.39
C PRO A 23 5.82 -17.42 -10.49
N VAL A 24 5.88 -17.65 -9.17
CA VAL A 24 5.56 -16.63 -8.19
C VAL A 24 6.63 -15.56 -8.34
N SER A 25 6.31 -14.52 -9.10
CA SER A 25 7.14 -13.32 -9.17
C SER A 25 7.25 -12.79 -7.75
N ALA A 26 8.45 -12.79 -7.19
CA ALA A 26 8.70 -12.19 -5.90
C ALA A 26 8.22 -10.75 -5.96
N ALA A 27 7.21 -10.42 -5.15
CA ALA A 27 6.64 -9.08 -5.14
C ALA A 27 7.79 -8.09 -4.92
N LYS A 28 7.93 -7.12 -5.84
CA LYS A 28 8.96 -6.10 -5.73
C LYS A 28 8.78 -5.41 -4.38
N ARG A 29 9.84 -5.40 -3.56
CA ARG A 29 9.82 -4.67 -2.29
C ARG A 29 9.65 -3.18 -2.60
N PRO A 30 8.63 -2.51 -2.03
CA PRO A 30 8.47 -1.09 -2.26
C PRO A 30 9.61 -0.32 -1.57
N ASN A 31 9.97 0.83 -2.14
CA ASN A 31 10.76 1.81 -1.41
C ASN A 31 9.85 2.53 -0.41
N ILE A 32 10.29 2.65 0.84
CA ILE A 32 9.55 3.37 1.89
C ILE A 32 10.28 4.68 2.14
N VAL A 33 9.60 5.80 1.97
CA VAL A 33 10.10 7.15 2.25
C VAL A 33 9.24 7.76 3.34
N VAL A 34 9.85 8.12 4.47
CA VAL A 34 9.19 8.81 5.58
C VAL A 34 9.50 10.31 5.47
N LEU A 35 8.48 11.12 5.19
CA LEU A 35 8.57 12.57 5.25
C LEU A 35 8.04 13.03 6.61
N TYR A 36 8.92 13.63 7.42
CA TYR A 36 8.58 14.07 8.78
C TYR A 36 8.86 15.55 8.95
N ALA A 37 7.80 16.34 9.06
CA ALA A 37 7.88 17.79 9.26
C ALA A 37 7.83 18.13 10.75
N ASP A 38 8.68 19.06 11.18
CA ASP A 38 8.72 19.56 12.56
C ASP A 38 7.69 20.68 12.76
N ASP A 39 7.00 20.67 13.89
CA ASP A 39 6.01 21.69 14.29
C ASP A 39 4.94 22.04 13.24
N LEU A 40 4.60 21.11 12.34
CA LEU A 40 3.52 21.28 11.38
C LEU A 40 2.15 21.03 12.05
N GLY A 41 1.36 22.08 12.21
CA GLY A 41 0.03 21.99 12.79
C GLY A 41 -1.00 21.37 11.84
N TYR A 42 -2.01 20.70 12.40
CA TYR A 42 -3.10 20.08 11.62
C TYR A 42 -3.83 21.07 10.71
N GLY A 43 -3.91 22.35 11.10
CA GLY A 43 -4.58 23.40 10.33
C GLY A 43 -3.72 24.09 9.28
N ASP A 44 -2.44 23.76 9.16
CA ASP A 44 -1.49 24.54 8.35
C ASP A 44 -1.51 24.15 6.86
N VAL A 45 -2.00 22.95 6.53
CA VAL A 45 -2.09 22.46 5.15
C VAL A 45 -3.53 22.47 4.63
N GLN A 46 -3.68 22.78 3.35
CA GLN A 46 -4.98 23.01 2.72
C GLN A 46 -5.85 21.76 2.64
N CYS A 47 -5.24 20.57 2.54
CA CYS A 47 -5.95 19.30 2.56
C CYS A 47 -6.70 19.04 3.88
N TYR A 48 -6.25 19.60 5.02
CA TYR A 48 -6.95 19.51 6.31
C TYR A 48 -7.79 20.75 6.63
N ASN A 49 -7.34 21.94 6.22
CA ASN A 49 -8.08 23.17 6.48
C ASN A 49 -7.88 24.19 5.35
N LYS A 50 -8.81 24.24 4.39
CA LYS A 50 -8.74 25.17 3.25
C LYS A 50 -8.73 26.65 3.68
N GLN A 51 -9.32 26.98 4.83
CA GLN A 51 -9.47 28.36 5.30
C GLN A 51 -8.28 28.82 6.15
N ARG A 52 -7.70 27.95 6.99
CA ARG A 52 -6.54 28.26 7.85
C ARG A 52 -5.20 27.86 7.25
N GLY A 53 -5.17 26.93 6.30
CA GLY A 53 -3.99 26.58 5.49
C GLY A 53 -3.68 27.69 4.48
N LYS A 54 -3.22 28.84 4.98
CA LYS A 54 -3.02 30.05 4.17
C LYS A 54 -1.88 29.90 3.17
N ILE A 55 -0.91 29.02 3.46
CA ILE A 55 0.22 28.75 2.59
C ILE A 55 -0.17 27.61 1.64
N PRO A 56 -0.15 27.83 0.32
CA PRO A 56 -0.41 26.75 -0.63
C PRO A 56 0.62 25.63 -0.48
N THR A 57 0.14 24.40 -0.33
CA THR A 57 0.97 23.18 -0.19
C THR A 57 0.62 22.15 -1.28
N PRO A 58 0.71 22.51 -2.58
CA PRO A 58 0.14 21.72 -3.66
C PRO A 58 0.70 20.29 -3.77
N HIS A 59 1.95 20.07 -3.37
CA HIS A 59 2.55 18.73 -3.35
C HIS A 59 2.01 17.85 -2.21
N ILE A 60 1.77 18.41 -1.02
CA ILE A 60 1.13 17.69 0.09
C ILE A 60 -0.32 17.40 -0.24
N ASP A 61 -1.02 18.38 -0.83
CA ASP A 61 -2.42 18.22 -1.24
C ASP A 61 -2.57 17.13 -2.30
N ARG A 62 -1.64 17.05 -3.26
CA ARG A 62 -1.58 15.96 -4.24
C ARG A 62 -1.33 14.60 -3.59
N LEU A 63 -0.38 14.50 -2.66
CA LEU A 63 -0.12 13.23 -1.95
C LEU A 63 -1.35 12.75 -1.17
N ALA A 64 -2.09 13.68 -0.56
CA ALA A 64 -3.34 13.37 0.11
C ALA A 64 -4.48 12.94 -0.83
N ALA A 65 -4.52 13.48 -2.05
CA ALA A 65 -5.52 13.13 -3.07
C ALA A 65 -5.24 11.79 -3.76
N ASP A 66 -3.96 11.50 -4.02
CA ASP A 66 -3.50 10.27 -4.68
C ASP A 66 -3.37 9.08 -3.70
N GLY A 67 -3.60 9.31 -2.39
CA GLY A 67 -3.34 8.35 -1.33
C GLY A 67 -4.40 8.32 -0.24
N LEU A 68 -3.96 7.89 0.96
CA LEU A 68 -4.79 7.88 2.16
C LEU A 68 -4.47 9.08 3.04
N ARG A 69 -5.49 9.73 3.58
CA ARG A 69 -5.37 10.86 4.51
C ARG A 69 -6.03 10.55 5.84
N PHE A 70 -5.29 10.72 6.94
CA PHE A 70 -5.78 10.53 8.30
C PHE A 70 -6.30 11.85 8.89
N THR A 71 -7.57 11.91 9.24
CA THR A 71 -8.18 13.11 9.86
C THR A 71 -8.18 13.07 11.39
N ASP A 72 -7.77 11.94 11.97
CA ASP A 72 -7.69 11.68 13.40
C ASP A 72 -6.36 10.97 13.70
N GLY A 73 -5.26 11.68 13.48
CA GLY A 73 -3.89 11.22 13.72
C GLY A 73 -3.25 12.04 14.83
N HIS A 74 -2.69 11.37 15.83
CA HIS A 74 -2.11 12.01 17.00
C HIS A 74 -0.64 11.63 17.16
N SER A 75 0.19 12.58 17.59
CA SER A 75 1.51 12.26 18.10
C SER A 75 1.39 11.60 19.47
N SER A 76 2.33 10.72 19.80
CA SER A 76 2.46 10.10 21.12
C SER A 76 2.76 11.11 22.23
N SER A 77 3.30 12.27 21.86
CA SER A 77 3.66 13.37 22.76
C SER A 77 3.62 14.71 22.04
N GLY A 78 3.37 15.79 22.78
CA GLY A 78 3.43 17.17 22.29
C GLY A 78 4.83 17.77 22.28
N VAL A 79 5.88 17.01 22.62
CA VAL A 79 7.28 17.47 22.58
C VAL A 79 8.13 16.62 21.64
N CYS A 80 9.12 17.26 21.01
CA CYS A 80 9.80 16.74 19.81
C CYS A 80 10.55 15.42 20.07
N SER A 81 11.33 15.34 21.15
CA SER A 81 12.15 14.15 21.46
C SER A 81 11.32 12.87 21.65
N PRO A 82 10.34 12.79 22.55
CA PRO A 82 9.50 11.61 22.71
C PRO A 82 8.62 11.34 21.50
N SER A 83 8.11 12.37 20.80
CA SER A 83 7.36 12.19 19.56
C SER A 83 8.20 11.46 18.48
N ARG A 84 9.44 11.91 18.27
CA ARG A 84 10.39 11.30 17.31
C ARG A 84 10.79 9.89 17.70
N TYR A 85 11.06 9.65 18.97
CA TYR A 85 11.46 8.33 19.44
C TYR A 85 10.39 7.27 19.21
N THR A 86 9.10 7.63 19.13
CA THR A 86 8.04 6.64 18.85
C THR A 86 7.96 6.18 17.40
N ILE A 87 8.69 6.81 16.46
CA ILE A 87 8.73 6.40 15.05
C ILE A 87 9.90 5.43 14.78
N LEU A 88 10.92 5.40 15.66
CA LEU A 88 12.16 4.61 15.52
C LEU A 88 12.06 3.28 16.27
#